data_AF-A0A8T1VFT1-F1
#
_entry.id   AF-A0A8T1VFT1-F1
#
_cell.length_a   1.000
_cell.length_b   1.000
_cell.length_c   1.000
_cell.angle_alpha   90.00
_cell.angle_beta   90.00
_cell.angle_gamma   90.00
#
_symmetry.space_group_name_H-M   'P 1'
#
loop_
_entity.id
_entity.type
_entity.pdbx_description
1 polymer ?
#
loop_
_entity_poly.entity_id
_entity_poly.type
_entity_poly.pdbx_seq_one_letter_code
_entity_poly.pdbx_strand_id
1 'polypeptide(L)'
;MTSATPTFAELKSLSAACSKLWELDANRLEANVHYELNLQEGKNAFARGDAAREPLFSFVDPSVFERRTYKLLFDLLDNYERETGVTERVTPKELAENNAFLNAVIDTAPMRYVHAWLVKNKKFSGDMQDFKKKLEFIWFGLYRREVRNDSSGFEHVFVGEEKNGKIGGCHNWLQVYNEERNGRIDYKGYIRPRQRGCKFMEPHNKEQLITFQFQWEDETKPVSTSLIGVSPEFEMALYTMCFLNGQENSNVQLGPYLCNIKCFTFGHGKDTKIGTAFPEALPLTEAQAATKIQAILRGRHTREQNPHVRRQAPPPPPGAAWGPPPGGAATPAPPPARATGNAWAKPLTQPAGQAPAAPAPAGPKATGAWAQQHKW
;
A
#
# COMPACT_ATOMS: atom_id res chain seq x y z
N MET A 1 -19.30 1.50 18.17
CA MET A 1 -18.90 0.92 16.87
C MET A 1 -19.75 1.55 15.80
N THR A 2 -19.14 2.18 14.79
CA THR A 2 -19.84 2.75 13.64
C THR A 2 -20.49 1.63 12.82
N SER A 3 -21.79 1.76 12.52
CA SER A 3 -22.53 0.76 11.74
C SER A 3 -22.01 0.70 10.30
N ALA A 4 -21.84 -0.51 9.77
CA ALA A 4 -21.53 -0.75 8.36
C ALA A 4 -22.79 -0.65 7.45
N THR A 5 -23.94 -0.25 8.01
CA THR A 5 -25.18 -0.10 7.23
C THR A 5 -25.33 1.35 6.75
N PRO A 6 -25.43 1.59 5.43
CA PRO A 6 -25.57 2.94 4.91
C PRO A 6 -26.89 3.61 5.30
N THR A 7 -26.81 4.90 5.64
CA THR A 7 -27.95 5.77 5.90
C THR A 7 -28.60 6.26 4.60
N PHE A 8 -29.80 6.85 4.67
CA PHE A 8 -30.46 7.40 3.48
C PHE A 8 -29.63 8.50 2.81
N ALA A 9 -29.01 9.39 3.60
CA ALA A 9 -28.15 10.45 3.08
C ALA A 9 -26.93 9.89 2.34
N GLU A 10 -26.29 8.87 2.91
CA GLU A 10 -25.15 8.17 2.28
C GLU A 10 -25.54 7.44 1.00
N LEU A 11 -26.74 6.86 0.93
CA LEU A 11 -27.23 6.23 -0.30
C LEU A 11 -27.48 7.24 -1.42
N LYS A 12 -27.86 8.48 -1.07
CA LYS A 12 -28.16 9.55 -2.03
C LYS A 12 -26.96 10.43 -2.40
N SER A 13 -25.86 10.35 -1.66
CA SER A 13 -24.66 11.15 -1.91
C SER A 13 -23.41 10.28 -1.84
N LEU A 14 -22.75 10.09 -2.99
CA LEU A 14 -21.48 9.38 -3.06
C LEU A 14 -20.45 10.02 -2.14
N SER A 15 -20.42 11.36 -2.05
CA SER A 15 -19.53 12.06 -1.13
C SER A 15 -19.82 11.75 0.34
N ALA A 16 -21.09 11.62 0.74
CA ALA A 16 -21.43 11.24 2.11
C ALA A 16 -21.02 9.78 2.41
N ALA A 17 -21.19 8.88 1.44
CA ALA A 17 -20.73 7.50 1.55
C ALA A 17 -19.20 7.39 1.64
N CYS A 18 -18.47 8.17 0.84
CA CYS A 18 -17.01 8.26 0.88
C CYS A 18 -16.49 8.85 2.21
N SER A 19 -17.14 9.89 2.74
CA SER A 19 -16.86 10.38 4.10
C SER A 19 -17.12 9.31 5.15
N LYS A 20 -18.20 8.54 5.01
CA LYS A 20 -18.47 7.43 5.94
C LYS A 20 -17.42 6.34 5.85
N LEU A 21 -17.01 5.99 4.64
CA LEU A 21 -15.95 5.01 4.38
C LEU A 21 -14.64 5.42 5.05
N TRP A 22 -14.30 6.71 5.02
CA TRP A 22 -13.15 7.27 5.74
C TRP A 22 -13.27 7.05 7.26
N GLU A 23 -14.43 7.23 7.86
CA GLU A 23 -14.61 6.96 9.29
C GLU A 23 -14.49 5.47 9.65
N LEU A 24 -14.83 4.58 8.71
CA LEU A 24 -14.82 3.12 8.92
C LEU A 24 -13.43 2.49 8.80
N ASP A 25 -12.44 3.23 8.29
CA ASP A 25 -11.06 2.75 8.13
C ASP A 25 -10.33 2.70 9.49
N ALA A 26 -10.66 1.69 10.29
CA ALA A 26 -10.06 1.45 11.61
C ALA A 26 -8.57 1.07 11.54
N ASN A 27 -8.11 0.61 10.37
CA ASN A 27 -6.71 0.25 10.14
C ASN A 27 -5.88 1.41 9.58
N ARG A 28 -6.48 2.58 9.35
CA ARG A 28 -5.75 3.81 8.97
C ARG A 28 -4.68 4.14 9.99
N LEU A 29 -3.52 4.52 9.47
CA LEU A 29 -2.39 4.98 10.23
C LEU A 29 -2.53 6.47 10.59
N GLU A 30 -2.14 6.77 11.82
CA GLU A 30 -2.05 8.13 12.35
C GLU A 30 -0.64 8.72 12.14
N ALA A 31 -0.58 9.90 11.53
CA ALA A 31 0.67 10.63 11.31
C ALA A 31 1.33 11.05 12.63
N ASN A 32 2.66 10.94 12.72
CA ASN A 32 3.51 11.11 13.92
C ASN A 32 3.22 10.12 15.05
N VAL A 33 2.51 9.04 14.75
CA VAL A 33 2.37 7.89 15.65
C VAL A 33 2.89 6.65 14.92
N HIS A 34 2.34 6.38 13.73
CA HIS A 34 2.67 5.21 12.94
C HIS A 34 3.61 5.51 11.77
N TYR A 35 3.67 6.77 11.32
CA TYR A 35 4.57 7.20 10.25
C TYR A 35 4.90 8.69 10.37
N GLU A 36 6.03 9.10 9.83
CA GLU A 36 6.43 10.50 9.69
C GLU A 36 6.85 10.78 8.24
N LEU A 37 6.43 11.96 7.75
CA LEU A 37 6.78 12.45 6.43
C LEU A 37 7.79 13.57 6.51
N ASN A 38 8.61 13.67 5.48
CA ASN A 38 9.53 14.78 5.23
C ASN A 38 9.22 15.39 3.85
N LEU A 39 8.25 16.32 3.80
CA LEU A 39 7.78 16.93 2.54
C LEU A 39 8.81 17.83 1.86
N GLN A 40 9.79 18.36 2.61
CA GLN A 40 10.85 19.22 2.08
C GLN A 40 10.27 20.40 1.29
N GLU A 41 10.81 20.72 0.10
CA GLU A 41 10.37 21.86 -0.68
C GLU A 41 9.37 21.48 -1.79
N GLY A 42 8.43 22.38 -2.03
CA GLY A 42 7.48 22.23 -3.11
C GLY A 42 8.06 22.62 -4.45
N LYS A 43 7.46 22.10 -5.51
CA LYS A 43 7.81 22.42 -6.89
C LYS A 43 6.60 22.44 -7.83
N ASN A 44 6.86 22.81 -9.07
CA ASN A 44 5.88 22.68 -10.15
C ASN A 44 5.98 21.28 -10.78
N ALA A 45 4.85 20.72 -11.23
CA ALA A 45 4.75 19.37 -11.79
C ALA A 45 5.78 19.00 -12.88
N PHE A 46 6.22 19.97 -13.68
CA PHE A 46 7.15 19.77 -14.79
C PHE A 46 8.54 20.35 -14.52
N ALA A 47 8.82 20.80 -13.30
CA ALA A 47 10.16 21.21 -12.91
C ALA A 47 11.07 19.98 -12.81
N ARG A 48 12.23 20.04 -13.48
CA ARG A 48 13.23 18.96 -13.48
C ARG A 48 14.20 19.00 -12.31
N GLY A 49 14.32 20.15 -11.64
CA GLY A 49 15.25 20.32 -10.51
C GLY A 49 14.79 19.56 -9.28
N ASP A 50 15.73 19.10 -8.46
CA ASP A 50 15.42 18.40 -7.21
C ASP A 50 15.01 19.38 -6.11
N ALA A 51 13.86 19.13 -5.48
CA ALA A 51 13.35 19.91 -4.34
C ALA A 51 13.33 19.09 -3.05
N ALA A 52 13.83 17.85 -3.10
CA ALA A 52 13.84 16.93 -1.98
C ALA A 52 15.09 16.04 -2.03
N ARG A 53 16.06 16.33 -1.17
CA ARG A 53 17.32 15.57 -1.08
C ARG A 53 17.20 14.31 -0.22
N GLU A 54 16.18 14.27 0.63
CA GLU A 54 15.92 13.19 1.57
C GLU A 54 14.67 12.39 1.13
N PRO A 55 14.46 11.17 1.66
CA PRO A 55 13.23 10.41 1.42
C PRO A 55 11.96 11.15 1.87
N LEU A 56 10.83 10.87 1.22
CA LEU A 56 9.50 11.31 1.64
C LEU A 56 9.12 10.71 3.00
N PHE A 57 9.36 9.42 3.19
CA PHE A 57 9.07 8.72 4.44
C PHE A 57 10.30 8.73 5.34
N SER A 58 10.28 9.55 6.40
CA SER A 58 11.35 9.55 7.39
C SER A 58 11.24 8.39 8.37
N PHE A 59 10.02 7.89 8.57
CA PHE A 59 9.73 6.77 9.47
C PHE A 59 8.38 6.12 9.12
N VAL A 60 8.33 4.79 9.18
CA VAL A 60 7.08 4.01 9.30
C VAL A 60 7.32 2.95 10.36
N ASP A 61 6.39 2.84 11.32
CA ASP A 61 6.46 1.88 12.42
C ASP A 61 6.42 0.44 11.86
N PRO A 62 7.46 -0.38 12.11
CA PRO A 62 7.51 -1.75 11.61
C PRO A 62 6.32 -2.63 12.02
N SER A 63 5.69 -2.36 13.16
CA SER A 63 4.52 -3.10 13.64
C SER A 63 3.29 -2.96 12.72
N VAL A 64 3.27 -1.94 11.85
CA VAL A 64 2.26 -1.79 10.80
C VAL A 64 2.26 -2.99 9.87
N PHE A 65 3.44 -3.52 9.53
CA PHE A 65 3.59 -4.65 8.59
C PHE A 65 3.22 -5.99 9.23
N GLU A 66 2.98 -6.04 10.55
CA GLU A 66 2.43 -7.21 11.24
C GLU A 66 0.90 -7.25 11.16
N ARG A 67 0.25 -6.12 10.83
CA ARG A 67 -1.20 -6.06 10.64
C ARG A 67 -1.58 -6.87 9.41
N ARG A 68 -2.60 -7.70 9.56
CA ARG A 68 -2.98 -8.73 8.57
C ARG A 68 -3.15 -8.21 7.15
N THR A 69 -3.89 -7.13 6.92
CA THR A 69 -4.17 -6.62 5.57
C THR A 69 -2.96 -5.95 4.94
N TYR A 70 -2.11 -5.28 5.74
CA TYR A 70 -0.85 -4.72 5.28
C TYR A 70 0.12 -5.82 4.89
N LYS A 71 0.34 -6.82 5.76
CA LYS A 71 1.20 -7.96 5.47
C LYS A 71 0.83 -8.63 4.15
N LEU A 72 -0.44 -8.98 4.00
CA LEU A 72 -0.94 -9.65 2.80
C LEU A 72 -0.86 -8.77 1.55
N LEU A 73 -0.89 -7.44 1.68
CA LEU A 73 -0.61 -6.57 0.54
C LEU A 73 0.87 -6.67 0.15
N PHE A 74 1.81 -6.66 1.09
CA PHE A 74 3.23 -6.80 0.77
C PHE A 74 3.57 -8.17 0.19
N ASP A 75 2.92 -9.23 0.66
CA ASP A 75 2.99 -10.59 0.06
C ASP A 75 2.37 -10.65 -1.36
N LEU A 76 1.69 -9.59 -1.82
CA LEU A 76 1.27 -9.44 -3.21
C LEU A 76 2.29 -8.61 -3.99
N LEU A 77 2.74 -7.48 -3.41
CA LEU A 77 3.66 -6.55 -4.07
C LEU A 77 5.01 -7.21 -4.44
N ASP A 78 5.45 -8.22 -3.69
CA ASP A 78 6.70 -8.96 -3.95
C ASP A 78 6.64 -9.91 -5.16
N ASN A 79 5.44 -10.22 -5.66
CA ASN A 79 5.25 -11.07 -6.83
C ASN A 79 5.34 -10.32 -8.16
N TYR A 80 5.24 -8.98 -8.16
CA TYR A 80 5.11 -8.19 -9.38
C TYR A 80 6.41 -7.52 -9.79
N GLU A 81 6.71 -7.59 -11.09
CA GLU A 81 7.83 -6.90 -11.72
C GLU A 81 7.36 -5.59 -12.37
N ARG A 82 8.24 -4.60 -12.43
CA ARG A 82 7.92 -3.27 -12.98
C ARG A 82 7.63 -3.30 -14.49
N GLU A 83 8.34 -4.15 -15.22
CA GLU A 83 8.29 -4.22 -16.68
C GLU A 83 7.01 -4.91 -17.16
N THR A 84 6.30 -4.26 -18.08
CA THR A 84 5.11 -4.83 -18.75
C THR A 84 5.48 -5.65 -19.98
N GLY A 85 4.54 -6.45 -20.50
CA GLY A 85 4.68 -7.11 -21.81
C GLY A 85 5.24 -8.53 -21.78
N VAL A 86 5.48 -9.09 -20.59
CA VAL A 86 5.70 -10.53 -20.41
C VAL A 86 4.38 -11.19 -20.07
N THR A 87 4.08 -12.35 -20.67
CA THR A 87 2.89 -13.12 -20.27
C THR A 87 3.04 -13.57 -18.84
N GLU A 88 2.21 -13.05 -17.95
CA GLU A 88 2.16 -13.48 -16.56
C GLU A 88 1.58 -14.90 -16.49
N ARG A 89 2.32 -15.81 -15.84
CA ARG A 89 1.79 -17.11 -15.43
C ARG A 89 1.41 -17.03 -13.97
N VAL A 90 0.12 -16.87 -13.71
CA VAL A 90 -0.39 -16.92 -12.33
C VAL A 90 -0.06 -18.26 -11.71
N THR A 91 0.83 -18.25 -10.72
CA THR A 91 1.21 -19.46 -10.00
C THR A 91 0.12 -19.86 -9.00
N PRO A 92 0.03 -21.15 -8.60
CA PRO A 92 -0.87 -21.54 -7.52
C PRO A 92 -0.61 -20.78 -6.20
N LYS A 93 0.63 -20.33 -5.98
CA LYS A 93 1.02 -19.50 -4.83
C LYS A 93 0.39 -18.11 -4.92
N GLU A 94 0.55 -17.42 -6.04
CA GLU A 94 -0.06 -16.10 -6.28
C GLU A 94 -1.59 -16.17 -6.18
N LEU A 95 -2.22 -17.23 -6.70
CA LEU A 95 -3.67 -17.41 -6.55
C LEU A 95 -4.09 -17.58 -5.07
N ALA A 96 -3.26 -18.23 -4.26
CA ALA A 96 -3.47 -18.37 -2.83
C ALA A 96 -3.28 -17.04 -2.09
N GLU A 97 -2.27 -16.25 -2.46
CA GLU A 97 -2.01 -14.91 -1.91
C GLU A 97 -3.15 -13.93 -2.27
N ASN A 98 -3.60 -13.92 -3.52
CA ASN A 98 -4.77 -13.16 -3.98
C ASN A 98 -6.00 -13.50 -3.14
N ASN A 99 -6.26 -14.80 -2.94
CA ASN A 99 -7.38 -15.26 -2.13
C ASN A 99 -7.23 -14.89 -0.66
N ALA A 100 -6.03 -14.98 -0.09
CA ALA A 100 -5.75 -14.64 1.29
C ALA A 100 -5.99 -13.14 1.54
N PHE A 101 -5.51 -12.27 0.64
CA PHE A 101 -5.74 -10.84 0.70
C PHE A 101 -7.22 -10.51 0.58
N LEU A 102 -7.94 -11.05 -0.42
CA LEU A 102 -9.38 -10.85 -0.57
C LEU A 102 -10.17 -11.29 0.66
N ASN A 103 -9.84 -12.45 1.23
CA ASN A 103 -10.47 -12.94 2.46
C ASN A 103 -10.19 -12.02 3.66
N ALA A 104 -9.01 -11.39 3.73
CA ALA A 104 -8.67 -10.49 4.82
C ALA A 104 -9.41 -9.14 4.71
N VAL A 105 -9.48 -8.57 3.51
CA VAL A 105 -10.11 -7.26 3.32
C VAL A 105 -11.64 -7.34 3.37
N ILE A 106 -12.26 -8.42 2.88
CA ILE A 106 -13.71 -8.50 2.71
C ILE A 106 -14.51 -8.44 4.02
N ASP A 107 -13.91 -8.90 5.11
CA ASP A 107 -14.52 -8.90 6.44
C ASP A 107 -14.42 -7.55 7.15
N THR A 108 -13.64 -6.61 6.61
CA THR A 108 -13.42 -5.29 7.21
C THR A 108 -14.66 -4.39 7.10
N ALA A 109 -14.79 -3.44 8.02
CA ALA A 109 -15.90 -2.49 8.01
C ALA A 109 -16.02 -1.68 6.70
N PRO A 110 -14.92 -1.19 6.09
CA PRO A 110 -14.96 -0.53 4.78
C PRO A 110 -15.57 -1.40 3.67
N MET A 111 -15.14 -2.66 3.56
CA MET A 111 -15.65 -3.59 2.54
C MET A 111 -17.12 -3.93 2.72
N ARG A 112 -17.53 -4.25 3.95
CA ARG A 112 -18.93 -4.57 4.26
C ARG A 112 -19.85 -3.38 4.00
N TYR A 113 -19.38 -2.18 4.29
CA TYR A 113 -20.12 -0.95 4.00
C TYR A 113 -20.31 -0.73 2.49
N VAL A 114 -19.24 -0.88 1.70
CA VAL A 114 -19.31 -0.74 0.24
C VAL A 114 -20.25 -1.77 -0.37
N HIS A 115 -20.19 -3.04 0.05
CA HIS A 115 -21.16 -4.06 -0.38
C HIS A 115 -22.60 -3.62 -0.10
N ALA A 116 -22.89 -3.22 1.13
CA ALA A 116 -24.23 -2.79 1.53
C ALA A 116 -24.70 -1.56 0.73
N TRP A 117 -23.81 -0.60 0.46
CA TRP A 117 -24.09 0.58 -0.34
C TRP A 117 -24.43 0.21 -1.78
N LEU A 118 -23.63 -0.66 -2.41
CA LEU A 118 -23.83 -1.12 -3.78
C LEU A 118 -25.14 -1.91 -3.94
N VAL A 119 -25.45 -2.80 -3.00
CA VAL A 119 -26.70 -3.58 -3.02
C VAL A 119 -27.92 -2.68 -2.86
N LYS A 120 -27.90 -1.76 -1.89
CA LYS A 120 -29.02 -0.84 -1.65
C LYS A 120 -29.23 0.14 -2.82
N ASN A 121 -28.16 0.56 -3.49
CA ASN A 121 -28.22 1.40 -4.69
C ASN A 121 -28.40 0.62 -6.01
N LYS A 122 -28.65 -0.69 -5.94
CA LYS A 122 -28.88 -1.55 -7.13
C LYS A 122 -27.71 -1.55 -8.13
N LYS A 123 -26.50 -1.29 -7.64
CA LYS A 123 -25.23 -1.35 -8.40
C LYS A 123 -24.59 -2.74 -8.33
N PHE A 124 -25.02 -3.56 -7.38
CA PHE A 124 -24.61 -4.95 -7.24
C PHE A 124 -25.78 -5.79 -6.71
N SER A 125 -25.76 -7.08 -6.98
CA SER A 125 -26.71 -8.07 -6.44
C SER A 125 -25.94 -9.32 -6.04
N GLY A 126 -26.23 -9.86 -4.86
CA GLY A 126 -25.55 -11.02 -4.31
C GLY A 126 -25.07 -10.77 -2.89
N ASP A 127 -24.64 -11.84 -2.23
CA ASP A 127 -24.09 -11.79 -0.89
C ASP A 127 -22.60 -11.41 -0.88
N MET A 128 -21.93 -11.55 0.28
CA MET A 128 -20.50 -11.29 0.37
C MET A 128 -19.63 -12.28 -0.40
N GLN A 129 -20.06 -13.53 -0.58
CA GLN A 129 -19.31 -14.50 -1.37
C GLN A 129 -19.37 -14.14 -2.85
N ASP A 130 -20.53 -13.71 -3.34
CA ASP A 130 -20.66 -13.20 -4.70
C ASP A 130 -19.86 -11.90 -4.89
N PHE A 131 -19.85 -11.04 -3.86
CA PHE A 131 -19.04 -9.83 -3.89
C PHE A 131 -17.54 -10.15 -3.93
N LYS A 132 -17.08 -11.16 -3.18
CA LYS A 132 -15.69 -11.65 -3.26
C LYS A 132 -15.33 -12.06 -4.69
N LYS A 133 -16.17 -12.88 -5.33
CA LYS A 133 -15.96 -13.29 -6.73
C LYS A 133 -15.92 -12.09 -7.67
N LYS A 134 -16.75 -11.07 -7.41
CA LYS A 134 -16.73 -9.83 -8.19
C LYS A 134 -15.44 -9.04 -7.97
N LEU A 135 -14.95 -8.94 -6.74
CA LEU A 135 -13.65 -8.33 -6.42
C LEU A 135 -12.51 -9.06 -7.12
N GLU A 136 -12.48 -10.39 -7.01
CA GLU A 136 -11.51 -11.25 -7.71
C GLU A 136 -11.52 -10.97 -9.22
N PHE A 137 -12.70 -10.92 -9.82
CA PHE A 137 -12.84 -10.64 -11.24
C PHE A 137 -12.35 -9.23 -11.66
N ILE A 138 -12.70 -8.17 -10.91
CA ILE A 138 -12.37 -6.80 -11.31
C ILE A 138 -10.92 -6.41 -11.01
N TRP A 139 -10.32 -7.00 -9.96
CA TRP A 139 -8.97 -6.65 -9.49
C TRP A 139 -7.91 -7.62 -10.00
N PHE A 140 -8.15 -8.93 -9.91
CA PHE A 140 -7.16 -9.97 -10.24
C PHE A 140 -7.47 -10.70 -11.56
N GLY A 141 -8.61 -10.41 -12.19
CA GLY A 141 -8.94 -10.97 -13.48
C GLY A 141 -8.03 -10.39 -14.56
N LEU A 142 -7.14 -11.22 -15.11
CA LEU A 142 -6.21 -10.80 -16.15
C LEU A 142 -6.94 -10.26 -17.39
N TYR A 143 -6.32 -9.27 -18.04
CA TYR A 143 -6.70 -8.77 -19.35
C TYR A 143 -5.44 -8.53 -20.19
N ARG A 144 -5.65 -8.26 -21.48
CA ARG A 144 -4.57 -8.02 -22.45
C ARG A 144 -4.33 -6.54 -22.62
N ARG A 145 -3.14 -6.05 -22.30
CA ARG A 145 -2.71 -4.67 -22.54
C ARG A 145 -1.63 -4.57 -23.63
N GLU A 146 -0.71 -5.52 -23.69
CA GLU A 146 0.25 -5.72 -24.78
C GLU A 146 0.16 -7.16 -25.32
N VAL A 147 0.36 -8.12 -24.42
CA VAL A 147 0.28 -9.56 -24.66
C VAL A 147 -0.97 -10.12 -23.99
N ARG A 148 -1.46 -11.27 -24.44
CA ARG A 148 -2.66 -11.87 -23.86
C ARG A 148 -2.44 -12.17 -22.37
N ASN A 149 -3.31 -11.62 -21.51
CA ASN A 149 -3.31 -11.84 -20.05
C ASN A 149 -1.99 -11.41 -19.39
N ASP A 150 -1.56 -10.19 -19.65
CA ASP A 150 -0.30 -9.64 -19.17
C ASP A 150 -0.47 -8.60 -18.07
N SER A 151 -1.71 -8.27 -17.67
CA SER A 151 -1.91 -7.42 -16.51
C SER A 151 -3.28 -7.55 -15.83
N SER A 152 -3.36 -7.05 -14.60
CA SER A 152 -4.56 -6.96 -13.75
C SER A 152 -4.87 -5.55 -13.26
N GLY A 153 -6.08 -5.35 -12.72
CA GLY A 153 -6.45 -4.07 -12.10
C GLY A 153 -5.69 -3.80 -10.80
N PHE A 154 -5.27 -4.86 -10.11
CA PHE A 154 -4.47 -4.78 -8.90
C PHE A 154 -3.09 -4.20 -9.20
N GLU A 155 -2.36 -4.75 -10.17
CA GLU A 155 -1.05 -4.24 -10.59
C GLU A 155 -1.10 -2.76 -10.91
N HIS A 156 -1.99 -2.33 -11.81
CA HIS A 156 -2.01 -0.94 -12.25
C HIS A 156 -2.36 0.06 -11.14
N VAL A 157 -3.13 -0.34 -10.12
CA VAL A 157 -3.55 0.55 -9.04
C VAL A 157 -2.57 0.53 -7.89
N PHE A 158 -2.17 -0.66 -7.44
CA PHE A 158 -1.39 -0.85 -6.22
C PHE A 158 0.11 -0.99 -6.46
N VAL A 159 0.55 -1.58 -7.58
CA VAL A 159 1.98 -1.76 -7.90
C VAL A 159 2.48 -0.57 -8.75
N GLY A 160 1.73 -0.21 -9.78
CA GLY A 160 2.24 0.62 -10.87
C GLY A 160 3.12 -0.16 -11.83
N GLU A 161 3.30 0.42 -13.01
CA GLU A 161 3.93 -0.28 -14.13
C GLU A 161 4.73 0.73 -14.95
N GLU A 162 5.73 0.25 -15.68
CA GLU A 162 6.36 1.03 -16.74
C GLU A 162 5.92 0.54 -18.11
N LYS A 163 5.57 1.50 -18.97
CA LYS A 163 5.29 1.26 -20.39
C LYS A 163 5.91 2.34 -21.26
N ASN A 164 6.86 1.95 -22.11
CA ASN A 164 7.57 2.83 -23.06
C ASN A 164 8.25 4.04 -22.36
N GLY A 165 9.04 3.82 -21.31
CA GLY A 165 9.71 4.90 -20.58
C GLY A 165 8.72 5.84 -19.87
N LYS A 166 7.57 5.32 -19.48
CA LYS A 166 6.54 6.08 -18.75
C LYS A 166 5.95 5.23 -17.65
N ILE A 167 6.05 5.76 -16.43
CA ILE A 167 5.44 5.16 -15.26
C ILE A 167 3.94 5.46 -15.27
N GLY A 168 3.14 4.41 -15.40
CA GLY A 168 1.69 4.40 -15.16
C GLY A 168 1.37 3.85 -13.76
N GLY A 169 0.26 4.25 -13.17
CA GLY A 169 -0.11 3.74 -11.84
C GLY A 169 0.85 4.21 -10.74
N CYS A 170 1.14 3.39 -9.73
CA CYS A 170 1.97 3.74 -8.56
C CYS A 170 1.46 4.99 -7.83
N HIS A 171 0.21 4.89 -7.37
CA HIS A 171 -0.44 5.89 -6.53
C HIS A 171 -0.61 5.41 -5.09
N ASN A 172 -0.44 4.12 -4.83
CA ASN A 172 -0.54 3.56 -3.51
C ASN A 172 0.69 3.94 -2.67
N TRP A 173 0.44 4.45 -1.46
CA TRP A 173 1.52 4.96 -0.61
C TRP A 173 2.42 3.86 -0.04
N LEU A 174 1.89 2.64 0.16
CA LEU A 174 2.67 1.50 0.66
C LEU A 174 3.68 1.05 -0.38
N GLN A 175 3.28 1.04 -1.65
CA GLN A 175 4.21 0.75 -2.75
C GLN A 175 5.25 1.86 -2.90
N VAL A 176 4.85 3.13 -2.89
CA VAL A 176 5.83 4.25 -2.92
C VAL A 176 6.84 4.13 -1.78
N TYR A 177 6.37 3.84 -0.57
CA TYR A 177 7.23 3.56 0.58
C TYR A 177 8.14 2.35 0.36
N ASN A 178 7.61 1.25 -0.18
CA ASN A 178 8.36 0.01 -0.43
C ASN A 178 9.47 0.20 -1.47
N GLU A 179 9.23 1.01 -2.49
CA GLU A 179 10.21 1.30 -3.53
C GLU A 179 11.25 2.33 -3.06
N GLU A 180 10.83 3.34 -2.29
CA GLU A 180 11.74 4.33 -1.71
C GLU A 180 12.72 3.69 -0.71
N ARG A 181 12.23 2.79 0.15
CA ARG A 181 13.07 2.07 1.11
C ARG A 181 14.09 1.13 0.47
N ASN A 182 13.78 0.65 -0.73
CA ASN A 182 14.65 -0.20 -1.51
C ASN A 182 15.60 0.61 -2.41
N GLY A 183 15.56 1.95 -2.33
CA GLY A 183 16.41 2.86 -3.11
C GLY A 183 16.03 2.93 -4.59
N ARG A 184 14.84 2.45 -4.98
CA ARG A 184 14.35 2.46 -6.37
C ARG A 184 13.53 3.71 -6.67
N ILE A 185 12.81 4.24 -5.69
CA ILE A 185 12.14 5.55 -5.80
C ILE A 185 12.98 6.64 -5.13
N ASP A 186 13.15 7.74 -5.87
CA ASP A 186 13.78 8.98 -5.44
C ASP A 186 12.72 10.09 -5.47
N TYR A 187 12.23 10.48 -4.28
CA TYR A 187 11.24 11.54 -4.10
C TYR A 187 11.81 12.90 -4.49
N LYS A 188 11.10 13.63 -5.36
CA LYS A 188 11.59 14.90 -5.93
C LYS A 188 10.92 16.16 -5.40
N GLY A 189 10.05 16.04 -4.39
CA GLY A 189 9.29 17.14 -3.79
C GLY A 189 7.80 17.10 -4.10
N TYR A 190 6.99 17.75 -3.25
CA TYR A 190 5.54 17.83 -3.46
C TYR A 190 5.19 18.85 -4.54
N ILE A 191 4.08 18.63 -5.24
CA ILE A 191 3.59 19.52 -6.28
C ILE A 191 2.65 20.56 -5.67
N ARG A 192 2.97 21.84 -5.90
CA ARG A 192 2.08 22.93 -5.51
C ARG A 192 0.80 22.88 -6.37
N PRO A 193 -0.41 22.88 -5.78
CA PRO A 193 -1.67 23.02 -6.48
C PRO A 193 -1.67 24.25 -7.39
N ARG A 194 -2.16 24.09 -8.61
CA ARG A 194 -2.36 25.20 -9.54
C ARG A 194 -3.64 25.94 -9.17
N GLN A 195 -3.55 26.94 -8.30
CA GLN A 195 -4.65 27.89 -8.04
C GLN A 195 -4.22 29.30 -8.43
N ARG A 196 -4.89 29.89 -9.43
CA ARG A 196 -4.70 31.31 -9.76
C ARG A 196 -5.43 32.15 -8.71
N GLY A 197 -4.72 33.08 -8.08
CA GLY A 197 -5.32 34.10 -7.19
C GLY A 197 -5.59 33.68 -5.75
N CYS A 198 -5.41 32.40 -5.39
CA CYS A 198 -5.51 31.93 -4.00
C CYS A 198 -4.11 31.77 -3.40
N LYS A 199 -3.94 32.17 -2.13
CA LYS A 199 -2.70 31.84 -1.39
C LYS A 199 -2.64 30.33 -1.21
N PHE A 200 -1.62 29.72 -1.79
CA PHE A 200 -1.32 28.31 -1.55
C PHE A 200 -0.98 28.12 -0.07
N MET A 201 -1.71 27.23 0.60
CA MET A 201 -1.36 26.79 1.94
C MET A 201 -0.44 25.59 1.82
N GLU A 202 0.80 25.78 2.24
CA GLU A 202 1.81 24.74 2.23
C GLU A 202 1.33 23.51 3.01
N PRO A 203 1.44 22.29 2.43
CA PRO A 203 1.04 21.07 3.09
C PRO A 203 1.91 20.86 4.34
N HIS A 204 1.33 20.27 5.37
CA HIS A 204 2.06 19.87 6.56
C HIS A 204 2.49 18.40 6.49
N ASN A 205 3.50 17.99 7.25
CA ASN A 205 3.98 16.59 7.33
C ASN A 205 2.98 15.59 7.94
N LYS A 206 1.70 15.97 8.04
CA LYS A 206 0.59 15.12 8.52
C LYS A 206 -0.55 15.02 7.51
N GLU A 207 -0.33 15.54 6.30
CA GLU A 207 -1.32 15.45 5.24
C GLU A 207 -1.45 14.01 4.77
N GLN A 208 -2.68 13.54 4.61
CA GLN A 208 -2.99 12.20 4.12
C GLN A 208 -3.43 12.21 2.66
N LEU A 209 -3.35 13.34 1.97
CA LEU A 209 -3.50 13.44 0.52
C LEU A 209 -2.41 14.35 -0.01
N ILE A 210 -1.47 13.78 -0.79
CA ILE A 210 -0.29 14.49 -1.25
C ILE A 210 -0.12 14.24 -2.74
N THR A 211 0.08 15.32 -3.48
CA THR A 211 0.55 15.26 -4.87
C THR A 211 2.04 15.53 -4.90
N PHE A 212 2.83 14.66 -5.54
CA PHE A 212 4.28 14.73 -5.58
C PHE A 212 4.85 14.21 -6.90
N GLN A 213 6.13 14.52 -7.13
CA GLN A 213 6.93 13.97 -8.21
C GLN A 213 7.96 13.01 -7.60
N PHE A 214 8.27 11.95 -8.34
CA PHE A 214 9.39 11.07 -8.02
C PHE A 214 10.03 10.54 -9.30
N GLN A 215 11.25 10.07 -9.16
CA GLN A 215 11.94 9.26 -10.15
C GLN A 215 11.94 7.80 -9.66
N TRP A 216 11.62 6.87 -10.55
CA TRP A 216 11.69 5.43 -10.26
C TRP A 216 12.76 4.84 -11.18
N GLU A 217 13.91 4.51 -10.60
CA GLU A 217 15.16 4.21 -11.30
C GLU A 217 15.49 5.30 -12.33
N ASP A 218 15.37 5.03 -13.63
CA ASP A 218 15.72 5.99 -14.69
C ASP A 218 14.55 6.85 -15.18
N GLU A 219 13.32 6.56 -14.74
CA GLU A 219 12.12 7.20 -15.29
C GLU A 219 11.47 8.16 -14.30
N THR A 220 11.10 9.35 -14.79
CA THR A 220 10.44 10.36 -13.96
C THR A 220 8.93 10.28 -14.09
N LYS A 221 8.23 10.09 -12.96
CA LYS A 221 6.78 10.28 -12.89
C LYS A 221 6.47 11.73 -12.47
N PRO A 222 5.98 12.59 -13.38
CA PRO A 222 5.86 14.03 -13.13
C PRO A 222 4.83 14.38 -12.04
N VAL A 223 3.76 13.59 -11.93
CA VAL A 223 2.68 13.80 -10.98
C VAL A 223 2.14 12.45 -10.51
N SER A 224 2.20 12.22 -9.20
CA SER A 224 1.47 11.18 -8.50
C SER A 224 0.69 11.82 -7.36
N THR A 225 -0.56 11.43 -7.16
CA THR A 225 -1.30 11.77 -5.94
C THR A 225 -1.59 10.49 -5.18
N SER A 226 -1.30 10.49 -3.87
CA SER A 226 -1.45 9.34 -2.99
C SER A 226 -2.23 9.70 -1.74
N LEU A 227 -3.04 8.76 -1.27
CA LEU A 227 -3.67 8.81 0.06
C LEU A 227 -2.67 8.20 1.06
N ILE A 228 -2.09 9.01 1.95
CA ILE A 228 -1.04 8.54 2.86
C ILE A 228 -1.62 8.00 4.16
N GLY A 229 -1.18 6.80 4.54
CA GLY A 229 -1.53 6.15 5.80
C GLY A 229 -2.90 5.47 5.79
N VAL A 230 -3.70 5.58 4.72
CA VAL A 230 -4.95 4.81 4.60
C VAL A 230 -4.65 3.30 4.49
N SER A 231 -5.59 2.46 4.90
CA SER A 231 -5.39 1.02 4.84
C SER A 231 -5.59 0.45 3.41
N PRO A 232 -5.01 -0.73 3.12
CA PRO A 232 -5.23 -1.42 1.84
C PRO A 232 -6.71 -1.65 1.54
N GLU A 233 -7.49 -2.09 2.53
CA GLU A 233 -8.92 -2.33 2.39
C GLU A 233 -9.72 -1.05 2.14
N PHE A 234 -9.28 0.11 2.66
CA PHE A 234 -9.95 1.38 2.39
C PHE A 234 -9.77 1.82 0.94
N GLU A 235 -8.53 1.81 0.41
CA GLU A 235 -8.30 2.18 -1.00
C GLU A 235 -9.05 1.25 -1.94
N MET A 236 -8.97 -0.07 -1.69
CA MET A 236 -9.68 -1.06 -2.48
C MET A 236 -11.21 -0.85 -2.42
N ALA A 237 -11.74 -0.48 -1.24
CA ALA A 237 -13.16 -0.14 -1.05
C ALA A 237 -13.58 1.09 -1.82
N LEU A 238 -12.82 2.16 -1.69
CA LEU A 238 -13.10 3.44 -2.33
C LEU A 238 -13.14 3.28 -3.85
N TYR A 239 -12.11 2.67 -4.42
CA TYR A 239 -12.01 2.47 -5.86
C TYR A 239 -13.06 1.50 -6.39
N THR A 240 -13.35 0.40 -5.68
CA THR A 240 -14.43 -0.53 -6.06
C THR A 240 -15.79 0.17 -6.06
N MET A 241 -16.09 0.98 -5.03
CA MET A 241 -17.35 1.71 -4.93
C MET A 241 -17.51 2.72 -6.06
N CYS A 242 -16.46 3.51 -6.35
CA CYS A 242 -16.48 4.51 -7.43
C CYS A 242 -16.58 3.85 -8.81
N PHE A 243 -15.81 2.78 -9.04
CA PHE A 243 -15.87 2.00 -10.28
C PHE A 243 -17.27 1.43 -10.54
N LEU A 244 -17.88 0.75 -9.55
CA LEU A 244 -19.21 0.16 -9.71
C LEU A 244 -20.35 1.19 -9.65
N ASN A 245 -20.10 2.40 -9.15
CA ASN A 245 -21.03 3.51 -9.32
C ASN A 245 -21.20 3.88 -10.81
N GLY A 246 -20.15 3.65 -11.62
CA GLY A 246 -20.18 3.72 -13.08
C GLY A 246 -19.75 5.07 -13.66
N GLN A 247 -19.03 5.89 -12.89
CA GLN A 247 -18.51 7.18 -13.34
C GLN A 247 -16.98 7.15 -13.36
N GLU A 248 -16.38 7.68 -14.43
CA GLU A 248 -14.93 7.81 -14.51
C GLU A 248 -14.39 8.84 -13.50
N ASN A 249 -15.14 9.93 -13.29
CA ASN A 249 -14.77 11.00 -12.37
C ASN A 249 -15.78 11.08 -11.23
N SER A 250 -15.30 10.95 -10.00
CA SER A 250 -16.10 10.99 -8.78
C SER A 250 -15.57 12.06 -7.82
N ASN A 251 -16.12 13.27 -7.89
CA ASN A 251 -15.79 14.35 -6.97
C ASN A 251 -16.41 14.08 -5.59
N VAL A 252 -15.57 13.80 -4.59
CA VAL A 252 -16.00 13.34 -3.26
C VAL A 252 -15.18 13.99 -2.15
N GLN A 253 -15.79 14.06 -0.98
CA GLN A 253 -15.13 14.36 0.28
C GLN A 253 -14.58 13.06 0.91
N LEU A 254 -13.31 13.06 1.29
CA LEU A 254 -12.64 12.01 2.07
C LEU A 254 -12.07 12.62 3.33
N GLY A 255 -12.77 12.49 4.45
CA GLY A 255 -12.38 13.16 5.69
C GLY A 255 -12.25 14.68 5.47
N PRO A 256 -11.07 15.30 5.67
CA PRO A 256 -10.86 16.73 5.41
C PRO A 256 -10.50 17.05 3.94
N TYR A 257 -10.38 16.05 3.06
CA TYR A 257 -9.88 16.21 1.69
C TYR A 257 -11.00 16.23 0.65
N LEU A 258 -10.93 17.19 -0.27
CA LEU A 258 -11.73 17.17 -1.49
C LEU A 258 -10.89 16.58 -2.61
N CYS A 259 -11.40 15.52 -3.25
CA CYS A 259 -10.69 14.83 -4.31
C CYS A 259 -11.63 14.36 -5.40
N ASN A 260 -11.10 14.24 -6.61
CA ASN A 260 -11.72 13.50 -7.68
C ASN A 260 -11.12 12.10 -7.69
N ILE A 261 -11.93 11.07 -7.44
CA ILE A 261 -11.50 9.68 -7.62
C ILE A 261 -11.71 9.34 -9.09
N LYS A 262 -10.59 9.15 -9.81
CA LYS A 262 -10.59 8.73 -11.20
C LYS A 262 -10.59 7.22 -11.27
N CYS A 263 -11.49 6.64 -12.05
CA CYS A 263 -11.56 5.20 -12.31
C CYS A 263 -11.67 4.96 -13.81
N PHE A 264 -10.57 4.54 -14.43
CA PHE A 264 -10.55 4.10 -15.81
C PHE A 264 -10.89 2.62 -15.88
N THR A 265 -11.61 2.24 -16.92
CA THR A 265 -12.12 0.89 -17.09
C THR A 265 -11.41 0.19 -18.25
N PHE A 266 -11.30 -1.13 -18.16
CA PHE A 266 -10.79 -1.97 -19.24
C PHE A 266 -11.85 -3.01 -19.65
N GLY A 267 -12.03 -3.21 -20.94
CA GLY A 267 -13.07 -4.10 -21.48
C GLY A 267 -14.43 -3.42 -21.64
N HIS A 268 -15.46 -4.21 -21.93
CA HIS A 268 -16.81 -3.72 -22.21
C HIS A 268 -17.90 -4.58 -21.58
N GLY A 269 -19.02 -3.94 -21.24
CA GLY A 269 -20.21 -4.62 -20.72
C GLY A 269 -19.93 -5.42 -19.45
N LYS A 270 -20.33 -6.70 -19.45
CA LYS A 270 -20.16 -7.60 -18.29
C LYS A 270 -18.69 -7.93 -17.98
N ASP A 271 -17.81 -7.77 -18.97
CA ASP A 271 -16.39 -8.13 -18.86
C ASP A 271 -15.51 -6.94 -18.41
N THR A 272 -16.15 -5.81 -18.04
CA THR A 272 -15.48 -4.59 -17.60
C THR A 272 -14.75 -4.81 -16.28
N LYS A 273 -13.46 -4.46 -16.25
CA LYS A 273 -12.56 -4.51 -15.10
C LYS A 273 -12.00 -3.12 -14.79
N ILE A 274 -11.37 -2.98 -13.63
CA ILE A 274 -10.64 -1.76 -13.30
C ILE A 274 -9.35 -1.75 -14.12
N GLY A 275 -9.15 -0.68 -14.88
CA GLY A 275 -7.90 -0.42 -15.58
C GLY A 275 -6.93 0.32 -14.68
N THR A 276 -7.30 1.52 -14.22
CA THR A 276 -6.52 2.25 -13.22
C THR A 276 -7.45 3.10 -12.37
N ALA A 277 -7.08 3.37 -11.12
CA ALA A 277 -7.84 4.15 -10.19
C ALA A 277 -6.90 4.90 -9.25
N PHE A 278 -7.15 6.19 -9.05
CA PHE A 278 -6.31 7.04 -8.20
C PHE A 278 -7.05 8.32 -7.80
N PRO A 279 -6.65 8.95 -6.68
CA PRO A 279 -7.17 10.25 -6.29
C PRO A 279 -6.50 11.36 -7.10
N GLU A 280 -7.23 12.43 -7.36
CA GLU A 280 -6.70 13.71 -7.80
C GLU A 280 -7.13 14.77 -6.79
N ALA A 281 -6.17 15.49 -6.21
CA ALA A 281 -6.46 16.54 -5.24
C ALA A 281 -7.20 17.69 -5.93
N LEU A 282 -8.35 18.08 -5.36
CA LEU A 282 -9.12 19.23 -5.83
C LEU A 282 -8.81 20.46 -4.99
N PRO A 283 -8.92 21.67 -5.58
CA PRO A 283 -8.92 22.92 -4.84
C PRO A 283 -9.83 22.90 -3.60
N LEU A 284 -9.31 23.35 -2.46
CA LEU A 284 -10.16 23.62 -1.29
C LEU A 284 -11.17 24.73 -1.62
N THR A 285 -12.41 24.55 -1.18
CA THR A 285 -13.38 25.66 -1.13
C THR A 285 -12.98 26.67 -0.04
N GLU A 286 -13.50 27.90 -0.10
CA GLU A 286 -13.20 28.93 0.91
C GLU A 286 -13.56 28.47 2.34
N ALA A 287 -14.72 27.83 2.52
CA ALA A 287 -15.15 27.31 3.81
C ALA A 287 -14.20 26.24 4.35
N GLN A 288 -13.69 25.36 3.48
CA GLN A 288 -12.72 24.32 3.86
C GLN A 288 -11.34 24.91 4.17
N ALA A 289 -10.89 25.90 3.38
CA ALA A 289 -9.65 26.62 3.66
C ALA A 289 -9.73 27.29 5.04
N ALA A 290 -10.84 27.96 5.35
CA ALA A 290 -11.08 28.57 6.65
C ALA A 290 -11.06 27.52 7.79
N THR A 291 -11.73 26.38 7.60
CA THR A 291 -11.77 25.28 8.59
C THR A 291 -10.37 24.71 8.85
N LYS A 292 -9.58 24.50 7.79
CA LYS A 292 -8.23 23.98 7.86
C LYS A 292 -7.27 24.98 8.54
N ILE A 293 -7.36 26.27 8.21
CA ILE A 293 -6.60 27.33 8.89
C ILE A 293 -6.93 27.36 10.39
N GLN A 294 -8.22 27.31 10.76
CA GLN A 294 -8.63 27.28 12.16
C GLN A 294 -8.12 26.03 12.90
N ALA A 295 -8.07 24.87 12.25
CA ALA A 295 -7.53 23.65 12.83
C ALA A 295 -6.01 23.76 13.06
N ILE A 296 -5.27 24.33 12.10
CA ILE A 296 -3.82 24.58 12.22
C ILE A 296 -3.54 25.55 13.36
N LEU A 297 -4.26 26.67 13.45
CA LEU A 297 -4.11 27.66 14.51
C LEU A 297 -4.42 27.07 15.89
N ARG A 298 -5.51 26.30 16.01
CA ARG A 298 -5.84 25.58 17.24
C ARG A 298 -4.73 24.60 17.63
N GLY A 299 -4.27 23.78 16.69
CA GLY A 299 -3.19 22.82 16.94
C GLY A 299 -1.88 23.48 17.35
N ARG A 300 -1.54 24.65 16.78
CA ARG A 300 -0.38 25.45 17.18
C ARG A 300 -0.53 25.97 18.60
N HIS A 301 -1.68 26.58 18.91
CA HIS A 301 -1.97 27.11 20.24
C HIS A 301 -1.92 26.00 21.32
N THR A 302 -2.50 24.82 21.04
CA THR A 302 -2.41 23.68 21.96
C THR A 302 -0.96 23.22 22.20
N ARG A 303 -0.09 23.26 21.17
CA ARG A 303 1.33 22.90 21.33
C ARG A 303 2.11 23.95 22.11
N GLU A 304 1.84 25.23 21.88
CA GLU A 304 2.45 26.33 22.64
C GLU A 304 2.05 26.27 24.13
N GLN A 305 0.81 25.89 24.43
CA GLN A 305 0.33 25.74 25.80
C GLN A 305 0.77 24.44 26.49
N ASN A 306 1.13 23.40 25.74
CA ASN A 306 1.42 22.07 26.30
C ASN A 306 2.74 21.49 25.73
N PRO A 307 3.90 22.14 25.99
CA PRO A 307 5.18 21.76 25.39
C PRO A 307 5.67 20.36 25.81
N HIS A 308 5.16 19.82 26.90
CA HIS A 308 5.50 18.48 27.41
C HIS A 308 4.74 17.33 26.72
N VAL A 309 3.73 17.62 25.90
CA VAL A 309 2.98 16.60 25.11
C VAL A 309 3.71 16.25 23.80
N ARG A 310 5.03 16.43 23.77
CA ARG A 310 5.88 15.81 22.75
C ARG A 310 6.00 14.34 23.14
N ARG A 311 5.17 13.46 22.54
CA ARG A 311 5.49 12.03 22.59
C ARG A 311 6.87 11.87 21.96
N GLN A 312 7.81 11.50 22.81
CA GLN A 312 9.19 11.19 22.48
C GLN A 312 9.17 9.87 21.72
N ALA A 313 9.17 9.92 20.39
CA ALA A 313 9.95 8.95 19.66
C ALA A 313 11.34 9.59 19.49
N PRO A 314 12.42 9.01 20.05
CA PRO A 314 13.76 9.38 19.65
C PRO A 314 13.88 9.22 18.13
N PRO A 315 14.57 10.12 17.40
CA PRO A 315 14.92 9.82 16.03
C PRO A 315 15.65 8.47 16.00
N PRO A 316 15.34 7.57 15.06
CA PRO A 316 16.04 6.30 14.97
C PRO A 316 17.53 6.56 14.82
N PRO A 317 18.41 5.77 15.47
CA PRO A 317 19.84 5.90 15.28
C PRO A 317 20.18 5.79 13.79
N PRO A 318 21.24 6.47 13.31
CA PRO A 318 21.66 6.38 11.90
C PRO A 318 21.81 4.89 11.51
N GLY A 319 21.02 4.44 10.53
CA GLY A 319 20.96 3.04 10.10
C GLY A 319 19.75 2.22 10.58
N ALA A 320 18.88 2.75 11.45
CA ALA A 320 17.64 2.10 11.90
C ALA A 320 16.38 2.61 11.18
N ALA A 321 16.52 3.45 10.14
CA ALA A 321 15.41 3.97 9.34
C ALA A 321 14.63 2.86 8.59
N TRP A 322 15.20 1.67 8.52
CA TRP A 322 14.63 0.53 7.81
C TRP A 322 14.77 -0.69 8.71
N GLY A 323 13.65 -1.16 9.28
CA GLY A 323 13.60 -2.52 9.80
C GLY A 323 14.02 -3.50 8.70
N PRO A 324 14.58 -4.68 9.05
CA PRO A 324 14.98 -5.66 8.04
C PRO A 324 13.79 -6.00 7.13
N PRO A 325 14.02 -6.29 5.83
CA PRO A 325 12.97 -6.78 4.96
C PRO A 325 12.36 -8.06 5.58
N PRO A 326 11.02 -8.24 5.52
CA PRO A 326 10.41 -9.50 5.93
C PRO A 326 11.01 -10.65 5.11
N GLY A 327 11.53 -11.69 5.77
CA GLY A 327 12.03 -12.90 5.11
C GLY A 327 13.54 -13.02 4.91
N GLY A 328 14.36 -12.05 5.34
CA GLY A 328 15.83 -12.20 5.35
C GLY A 328 16.34 -13.01 6.54
N ALA A 329 17.10 -14.08 6.29
CA ALA A 329 17.76 -14.86 7.34
C ALA A 329 18.73 -13.98 8.16
N ALA A 330 18.59 -14.01 9.49
CA ALA A 330 19.45 -13.24 10.40
C ALA A 330 20.91 -13.68 10.26
N THR A 331 21.81 -12.73 9.97
CA THR A 331 23.26 -12.94 10.14
C THR A 331 23.58 -13.17 11.62
N PRO A 332 24.44 -14.15 11.96
CA PRO A 332 24.76 -14.45 13.36
C PRO A 332 25.60 -13.33 13.98
N ALA A 333 25.23 -12.91 15.19
CA ALA A 333 25.95 -11.92 15.98
C ALA A 333 27.35 -12.42 16.39
N PRO A 334 28.33 -11.52 16.58
CA PRO A 334 29.66 -11.89 17.05
C PRO A 334 29.62 -12.38 18.51
N PRO A 335 30.54 -13.28 18.92
CA PRO A 335 30.48 -13.91 20.23
C PRO A 335 30.80 -12.90 21.35
N PRO A 336 30.14 -13.02 22.52
CA PRO A 336 30.35 -12.09 23.62
C PRO A 336 31.70 -12.29 24.30
N ALA A 337 32.32 -11.17 24.66
CA ALA A 337 33.57 -11.12 25.42
C ALA A 337 33.42 -11.74 26.81
N ARG A 338 34.46 -12.48 27.21
CA ARG A 338 34.66 -13.13 28.51
C ARG A 338 34.49 -12.15 29.68
N ALA A 339 33.60 -12.47 30.61
CA ALA A 339 33.62 -11.94 31.97
C ALA A 339 33.66 -13.09 32.97
N THR A 340 34.60 -12.94 33.90
CA THR A 340 35.02 -13.81 34.99
C THR A 340 34.00 -13.88 36.13
N GLY A 341 33.93 -15.02 36.84
CA GLY A 341 33.52 -15.03 38.26
C GLY A 341 32.60 -16.19 38.67
N ASN A 342 33.18 -17.11 39.43
CA ASN A 342 32.60 -18.35 39.97
C ASN A 342 31.49 -18.16 41.01
N ALA A 343 30.67 -19.22 41.18
CA ALA A 343 30.12 -19.63 42.47
C ALA A 343 29.52 -21.06 42.44
N TRP A 344 30.29 -22.04 42.97
CA TRP A 344 29.88 -23.34 43.59
C TRP A 344 29.28 -24.46 42.69
N ALA A 345 30.05 -25.48 42.26
CA ALA A 345 30.39 -26.77 42.95
C ALA A 345 29.21 -27.78 43.00
N LYS A 346 29.25 -29.08 42.62
CA LYS A 346 30.28 -30.07 42.20
C LYS A 346 29.56 -31.32 41.59
N PRO A 347 30.26 -32.36 41.06
CA PRO A 347 29.83 -33.28 39.99
C PRO A 347 29.57 -34.74 40.41
N LEU A 348 29.26 -35.61 39.42
CA LEU A 348 29.46 -37.09 39.25
C LEU A 348 28.25 -37.61 38.41
N THR A 349 28.28 -38.46 37.37
CA THR A 349 29.19 -39.49 36.85
C THR A 349 28.64 -39.98 35.48
N GLN A 350 29.50 -40.32 34.52
CA GLN A 350 29.23 -41.29 33.44
C GLN A 350 29.88 -42.64 33.81
N PRO A 351 29.42 -43.81 33.30
CA PRO A 351 30.02 -44.39 32.07
C PRO A 351 28.99 -45.17 31.19
N ALA A 352 29.04 -45.08 29.86
CA ALA A 352 29.82 -45.87 28.87
C ALA A 352 29.16 -47.18 28.38
N GLY A 353 29.15 -47.38 27.06
CA GLY A 353 28.83 -48.64 26.37
C GLY A 353 28.89 -48.50 24.84
N GLN A 354 29.86 -49.17 24.20
CA GLN A 354 30.24 -49.12 22.78
C GLN A 354 29.62 -50.27 21.93
N ALA A 355 29.21 -49.94 20.68
CA ALA A 355 29.31 -50.62 19.35
C ALA A 355 29.04 -52.17 19.15
N PRO A 356 29.00 -52.79 17.93
CA PRO A 356 29.12 -52.29 16.52
C PRO A 356 28.21 -52.94 15.39
N ALA A 357 28.17 -52.27 14.22
CA ALA A 357 28.22 -52.67 12.77
C ALA A 357 27.33 -53.73 12.01
N ALA A 358 26.71 -53.23 10.90
CA ALA A 358 26.62 -53.70 9.47
C ALA A 358 25.79 -54.94 9.03
N PRO A 359 25.46 -55.20 7.71
CA PRO A 359 25.34 -54.36 6.49
C PRO A 359 24.03 -54.57 5.65
N ALA A 360 23.92 -53.94 4.47
CA ALA A 360 22.80 -53.90 3.50
C ALA A 360 22.66 -55.11 2.55
N PRO A 361 21.56 -55.18 1.77
CA PRO A 361 21.63 -55.67 0.38
C PRO A 361 20.93 -54.76 -0.66
N ALA A 362 21.22 -55.02 -1.93
CA ALA A 362 20.99 -54.17 -3.10
C ALA A 362 19.92 -54.66 -4.10
N GLY A 363 19.38 -53.72 -4.89
CA GLY A 363 18.85 -53.89 -6.27
C GLY A 363 17.33 -53.78 -6.46
N PRO A 364 16.78 -53.47 -7.67
CA PRO A 364 17.44 -53.21 -8.97
C PRO A 364 17.04 -51.89 -9.70
N LYS A 365 17.68 -51.65 -10.85
CA LYS A 365 17.61 -50.47 -11.76
C LYS A 365 16.49 -50.56 -12.83
N ALA A 366 16.00 -49.40 -13.30
CA ALA A 366 15.46 -49.13 -14.65
C ALA A 366 15.47 -47.59 -14.89
N THR A 367 16.32 -46.99 -15.75
CA THR A 367 16.29 -46.78 -17.23
C THR A 367 15.32 -45.70 -17.75
N GLY A 368 15.86 -44.63 -18.37
CA GLY A 368 15.14 -43.67 -19.25
C GLY A 368 15.46 -42.18 -18.95
N ALA A 369 16.56 -41.62 -19.46
CA ALA A 369 16.68 -40.85 -20.71
C ALA A 369 16.20 -39.37 -20.63
N TRP A 370 17.08 -38.48 -20.16
CA TRP A 370 17.06 -37.04 -20.46
C TRP A 370 18.42 -36.63 -21.01
N ALA A 371 18.45 -36.24 -22.29
CA ALA A 371 19.52 -35.45 -22.88
C ALA A 371 18.95 -34.76 -24.14
N GLN A 372 18.76 -33.45 -24.08
CA GLN A 372 19.41 -32.51 -25.02
C GLN A 372 19.06 -31.05 -24.69
N GLN A 373 20.12 -30.24 -24.66
CA GLN A 373 20.12 -28.78 -24.66
C GLN A 373 19.80 -28.27 -26.06
N HIS A 374 19.01 -27.20 -26.17
CA HIS A 374 19.03 -26.34 -27.35
C HIS A 374 19.34 -24.90 -26.93
N LYS A 375 20.46 -24.40 -27.49
CA LYS A 375 20.78 -22.98 -27.63
C LYS A 375 19.90 -22.40 -28.74
N TRP A 376 19.24 -21.27 -28.48
CA TRP A 376 19.43 -19.98 -29.15
C TRP A 376 18.81 -18.90 -28.26
#